data_AF-A0A699UG74-F1
#
_entry.id   AF-A0A699UG74-F1
#
_cell.length_a   1.000
_cell.length_b   1.000
_cell.length_c   1.000
_cell.angle_alpha   90.00
_cell.angle_beta   90.00
_cell.angle_gamma   90.00
#
_symmetry.space_group_name_H-M   'P 1'
#
loop_
_entity.id
_entity.type
_entity.pdbx_description
1 polymer ?
#
loop_
_entity_poly.entity_id
_entity_poly.type
_entity_poly.pdbx_seq_one_letter_code
_entity_poly.pdbx_strand_id
1 'polypeptide(L)'
;EHAITESLAEHGEKPGMEETRTLIERVLFYYYEGYRPTPERIDEFGAGWIAEEALAIGVWCALSATSFEQGVINAVNHSGDSDSTGLIAGHLLGIQYGREGIPAHWLKRLELREVIEKVAEDIERVPRDYSGYGGEFDVGIEAEYPGS
;
A
#
# COMPACT_ATOMS: atom_id res chain seq x y z
N GLU A 1 -10.12 8.31 4.04
CA GLU A 1 -10.80 8.15 5.34
C GLU A 1 -12.19 7.53 5.17
N HIS A 2 -13.12 8.14 4.41
CA HIS A 2 -14.44 7.55 4.11
C HIS A 2 -14.45 6.04 3.77
N ALA A 3 -13.61 5.58 2.83
CA ALA A 3 -13.53 4.17 2.45
C ALA A 3 -13.13 3.22 3.61
N ILE A 4 -12.36 3.70 4.59
CA ILE A 4 -11.98 2.93 5.77
C ILE A 4 -13.19 2.77 6.68
N THR A 5 -13.93 3.86 6.92
CA THR A 5 -15.13 3.86 7.74
C THR A 5 -16.22 2.95 7.16
N GLU A 6 -16.42 2.96 5.83
CA GLU A 6 -17.34 2.05 5.15
C GLU A 6 -16.89 0.58 5.28
N SER A 7 -15.60 0.31 5.03
CA SER A 7 -15.06 -1.05 5.14
C SER A 7 -15.18 -1.61 6.56
N LEU A 8 -14.90 -0.79 7.58
CA LEU A 8 -15.11 -1.17 8.98
C LEU A 8 -16.58 -1.44 9.30
N ALA A 9 -17.50 -0.62 8.79
CA ALA A 9 -18.94 -0.83 8.99
C ALA A 9 -19.41 -2.15 8.35
N GLU A 10 -18.87 -2.51 7.18
CA GLU A 10 -19.25 -3.72 6.47
C GLU A 10 -18.56 -4.99 7.01
N HIS A 11 -17.33 -4.88 7.52
CA HIS A 11 -16.48 -6.04 7.79
C HIS A 11 -15.94 -6.13 9.21
N GLY A 12 -15.99 -5.06 10.00
CA GLY A 12 -15.35 -5.00 11.32
C GLY A 12 -15.94 -5.92 12.38
N GLU A 13 -17.18 -6.39 12.20
CA GLU A 13 -17.87 -7.34 13.11
C GLU A 13 -17.69 -8.81 12.69
N LYS A 14 -16.92 -9.09 11.63
CA LYS A 14 -16.68 -10.46 11.18
C LYS A 14 -15.75 -11.19 12.17
N PRO A 15 -15.92 -12.51 12.39
CA PRO A 15 -15.03 -13.27 13.28
C PRO A 15 -13.56 -13.14 12.88
N GLY A 16 -12.69 -12.83 13.86
CA GLY A 16 -11.25 -12.65 13.65
C GLY A 16 -10.82 -11.22 13.28
N MET A 17 -11.76 -10.27 13.19
CA MET A 17 -11.46 -8.87 12.89
C MET A 17 -11.27 -8.00 14.13
N GLU A 18 -11.38 -8.54 15.34
CA GLU A 18 -11.42 -7.78 16.59
C GLU A 18 -10.17 -6.91 16.80
N GLU A 19 -8.98 -7.48 16.59
CA GLU A 19 -7.70 -6.79 16.74
C GLU A 19 -7.49 -5.75 15.62
N THR A 20 -7.75 -6.14 14.36
CA THR A 20 -7.66 -5.24 13.20
C THR A 20 -8.59 -4.05 13.37
N ARG A 21 -9.86 -4.28 13.72
CA ARG A 21 -10.84 -3.22 13.95
C ARG A 21 -10.36 -2.26 15.04
N THR A 22 -9.90 -2.79 16.18
CA THR A 22 -9.46 -1.97 17.30
C THR A 22 -8.32 -1.02 16.89
N LEU A 23 -7.35 -1.53 16.13
CA LEU A 23 -6.24 -0.70 15.67
C LEU A 23 -6.68 0.32 14.60
N ILE A 24 -7.53 -0.05 13.64
CA ILE A 24 -8.01 0.90 12.62
C ILE A 24 -8.92 1.97 13.23
N GLU A 25 -9.77 1.63 14.21
CA GLU A 25 -10.54 2.63 14.96
C GLU A 25 -9.63 3.60 15.73
N ARG A 26 -8.51 3.11 16.30
CA ARG A 26 -7.49 3.97 16.91
C ARG A 26 -6.81 4.87 15.87
N VAL A 27 -6.51 4.37 14.67
CA VAL A 27 -5.97 5.19 13.56
C VAL A 27 -6.92 6.33 13.24
N LEU A 28 -8.22 6.04 13.09
CA LEU A 28 -9.23 7.07 12.80
C LEU A 28 -9.31 8.09 13.93
N PHE A 29 -9.33 7.64 15.19
CA PHE A 29 -9.29 8.54 16.35
C PHE A 29 -8.08 9.47 16.29
N TYR A 30 -6.87 8.94 16.04
CA TYR A 30 -5.66 9.76 15.98
C TYR A 30 -5.68 10.76 14.82
N TYR A 31 -6.15 10.31 13.66
CA TYR A 31 -6.30 11.16 12.50
C TYR A 31 -7.25 12.34 12.77
N TYR A 32 -8.40 12.08 13.40
CA TYR A 32 -9.39 13.11 13.73
C TYR A 32 -8.95 14.09 14.82
N GLU A 33 -8.19 13.61 15.81
CA GLU A 33 -7.58 14.47 16.84
C GLU A 33 -6.39 15.29 16.31
N GLY A 34 -6.02 15.15 15.04
CA GLY A 34 -4.94 15.91 14.40
C GLY A 34 -3.54 15.44 14.81
N TYR A 35 -3.44 14.24 15.39
CA TYR A 35 -2.18 13.63 15.74
C TYR A 35 -1.36 13.26 14.50
N ARG A 36 -0.03 13.21 14.66
CA ARG A 36 0.92 12.90 13.60
C ARG A 36 1.69 11.61 13.87
N PRO A 37 2.00 10.81 12.82
CA PRO A 37 2.76 9.58 12.93
C PRO A 37 4.25 9.87 13.16
N THR A 38 4.59 10.19 14.40
CA THR A 38 5.99 10.23 14.85
C THR A 38 6.43 8.83 15.27
N PRO A 39 7.74 8.52 15.27
CA PRO A 39 8.23 7.20 15.67
C PRO A 39 7.67 6.74 17.03
N GLU A 40 7.65 7.65 18.01
CA GLU A 40 7.19 7.35 19.38
C GLU A 40 5.71 7.00 19.44
N ARG A 41 4.89 7.57 18.55
CA ARG A 41 3.45 7.30 18.50
C ARG A 41 3.11 6.10 17.64
N ILE A 42 3.91 5.82 16.63
CA ILE A 42 3.81 4.59 15.85
C ILE A 42 3.99 3.39 16.79
N ASP A 43 4.94 3.46 17.73
CA ASP A 43 5.16 2.41 18.73
C ASP A 43 3.91 2.13 19.61
N GLU A 44 2.95 3.06 19.72
CA GLU A 44 1.68 2.83 20.42
C GLU A 44 0.73 1.87 19.65
N PHE A 45 0.96 1.66 18.36
CA PHE A 45 0.25 0.67 17.53
C PHE A 45 0.97 -0.68 17.48
N GLY A 46 2.14 -0.79 18.12
CA GLY A 46 2.99 -1.96 18.04
C GLY A 46 4.18 -1.74 17.12
N ALA A 47 4.89 -2.83 16.83
CA ALA A 47 6.14 -2.77 16.07
C ALA A 47 5.98 -3.32 14.64
N GLY A 48 4.77 -3.59 14.17
CA GLY A 48 4.51 -4.02 12.79
C GLY A 48 4.78 -5.51 12.53
N TRP A 49 5.03 -6.31 13.58
CA TRP A 49 5.39 -7.72 13.43
C TRP A 49 4.23 -8.62 13.03
N ILE A 50 3.01 -8.12 13.17
CA ILE A 50 1.75 -8.79 12.85
C ILE A 50 0.93 -7.93 11.90
N ALA A 51 0.03 -8.57 11.15
CA ALA A 51 -0.61 -7.98 9.98
C ALA A 51 -1.42 -6.72 10.33
N GLU A 52 -2.16 -6.75 11.43
CA GLU A 52 -3.02 -5.68 11.91
C GLU A 52 -2.22 -4.45 12.38
N GLU A 53 -1.05 -4.64 12.99
CA GLU A 53 -0.12 -3.55 13.34
C GLU A 53 0.44 -2.90 12.08
N ALA A 54 0.98 -3.70 11.16
CA ALA A 54 1.57 -3.20 9.92
C ALA A 54 0.53 -2.42 9.10
N LEU A 55 -0.69 -2.95 9.01
CA LEU A 55 -1.81 -2.31 8.34
C LEU A 55 -2.18 -0.97 9.01
N ALA A 56 -2.33 -0.95 10.33
CA ALA A 56 -2.70 0.26 11.05
C ALA A 56 -1.65 1.38 10.88
N ILE A 57 -0.36 1.05 11.03
CA ILE A 57 0.74 2.01 10.87
C ILE A 57 0.77 2.55 9.44
N GLY A 58 0.72 1.67 8.43
CA GLY A 58 0.73 2.05 7.02
C GLY A 58 -0.45 2.94 6.64
N VAL A 59 -1.66 2.58 7.09
CA VAL A 59 -2.88 3.37 6.88
C VAL A 59 -2.79 4.74 7.55
N TRP A 60 -2.33 4.81 8.80
CA TRP A 60 -2.22 6.09 9.51
C TRP A 60 -1.22 7.04 8.86
N CYS A 61 -0.07 6.51 8.43
CA CYS A 61 0.96 7.25 7.72
C CYS A 61 0.43 7.77 6.38
N ALA A 62 -0.29 6.93 5.62
CA ALA A 62 -0.90 7.34 4.35
C ALA A 62 -1.99 8.41 4.53
N LEU A 63 -2.90 8.21 5.50
CA LEU A 63 -3.96 9.19 5.80
C LEU A 63 -3.42 10.55 6.22
N SER A 64 -2.32 10.57 6.96
CA SER A 64 -1.73 11.79 7.51
C SER A 64 -0.73 12.45 6.57
N ALA A 65 -0.44 11.85 5.42
CA ALA A 65 0.58 12.31 4.50
C ALA A 65 0.14 13.56 3.73
N THR A 66 1.09 14.45 3.45
CA THR A 66 0.93 15.59 2.54
C THR A 66 1.61 15.36 1.19
N SER A 67 2.44 14.32 1.09
CA SER A 67 3.08 13.85 -0.14
C SER A 67 3.41 12.36 -0.03
N PHE A 68 3.64 11.69 -1.16
CA PHE A 68 4.13 10.31 -1.20
C PHE A 68 5.39 10.14 -0.35
N GLU A 69 6.38 11.03 -0.56
CA GLU A 69 7.66 10.99 0.15
C GLU A 69 7.47 11.10 1.67
N GLN A 70 6.69 12.07 2.14
CA GLN A 70 6.48 12.26 3.57
C GLN A 70 5.77 11.07 4.20
N GLY A 71 4.75 10.52 3.53
CA GLY A 71 3.99 9.38 4.04
C GLY A 71 4.82 8.11 4.16
N VAL A 72 5.62 7.79 3.13
CA VAL A 72 6.53 6.64 3.16
C VAL A 72 7.63 6.83 4.20
N ILE A 73 8.24 8.02 4.31
CA ILE A 73 9.25 8.31 5.35
C ILE A 73 8.67 8.09 6.75
N ASN A 74 7.45 8.57 7.03
CA ASN A 74 6.82 8.35 8.33
C ASN A 74 6.62 6.85 8.60
N ALA A 75 6.16 6.10 7.59
CA ALA A 75 5.88 4.68 7.72
C ALA A 75 7.13 3.83 7.97
N VAL A 76 8.29 4.19 7.41
CA VAL A 76 9.52 3.40 7.58
C VAL A 76 10.41 3.87 8.75
N ASN A 77 10.16 5.06 9.29
CA ASN A 77 11.03 5.66 10.31
C ASN A 77 10.55 5.35 11.73
N HIS A 78 10.48 4.06 12.07
CA HIS A 78 10.24 3.56 13.43
C HIS A 78 11.12 2.32 13.68
N SER A 79 11.13 1.82 14.92
CA SER A 79 12.08 0.78 15.35
C SER A 79 11.65 -0.67 15.04
N GLY A 80 10.50 -0.85 14.39
CA GLY A 80 9.86 -2.14 14.12
C GLY A 80 10.05 -2.63 12.68
N ASP A 81 9.09 -3.45 12.21
CA ASP A 81 9.00 -4.02 10.86
C ASP A 81 8.61 -2.95 9.82
N SER A 82 9.58 -2.09 9.54
CA SER A 82 9.41 -0.88 8.72
C SER A 82 9.17 -1.14 7.23
N ASP A 83 9.56 -2.30 6.71
CA ASP A 83 9.39 -2.66 5.30
C ASP A 83 7.92 -2.97 4.98
N SER A 84 7.24 -3.74 5.83
CA SER A 84 5.81 -4.05 5.70
C SER A 84 4.94 -2.78 5.81
N THR A 85 5.22 -1.92 6.80
CA THR A 85 4.50 -0.65 7.00
C THR A 85 4.73 0.31 5.83
N GLY A 86 5.99 0.41 5.37
CA GLY A 86 6.39 1.19 4.20
C GLY A 86 5.73 0.71 2.91
N LEU A 87 5.62 -0.60 2.71
CA LEU A 87 4.94 -1.22 1.56
C LEU A 87 3.46 -0.86 1.55
N ILE A 88 2.76 -1.03 2.68
CA ILE A 88 1.33 -0.73 2.80
C ILE A 88 1.08 0.77 2.56
N ALA A 89 1.86 1.65 3.21
CA ALA A 89 1.77 3.08 2.99
C ALA A 89 2.05 3.45 1.52
N GLY A 90 3.10 2.86 0.92
CA GLY A 90 3.50 3.09 -0.46
C GLY A 90 2.42 2.71 -1.47
N HIS A 91 1.71 1.60 -1.27
CA HIS A 91 0.58 1.21 -2.11
C HIS A 91 -0.55 2.25 -2.05
N LEU A 92 -0.97 2.64 -0.85
CA LEU A 92 -2.04 3.60 -0.64
C LEU A 92 -1.69 4.98 -1.22
N LEU A 93 -0.47 5.44 -0.97
CA LEU A 93 0.04 6.71 -1.48
C LEU A 93 0.26 6.67 -3.00
N GLY A 94 0.64 5.53 -3.55
CA GLY A 94 0.76 5.33 -5.00
C GLY A 94 -0.57 5.49 -5.71
N ILE A 95 -1.66 4.98 -5.13
CA ILE A 95 -3.03 5.20 -5.62
C ILE A 95 -3.40 6.68 -5.54
N GLN A 96 -3.04 7.36 -4.44
CA GLN A 96 -3.46 8.73 -4.18
C GLN A 96 -2.69 9.79 -5.01
N TYR A 97 -1.38 9.61 -5.17
CA TYR A 97 -0.49 10.58 -5.81
C TYR A 97 -0.04 10.16 -7.21
N GLY A 98 -0.30 8.92 -7.62
CA GLY A 98 0.15 8.35 -8.88
C GLY A 98 1.67 8.19 -8.96
N ARG A 99 2.14 7.69 -10.11
CA ARG A 99 3.57 7.51 -10.41
C ARG A 99 4.37 8.81 -10.31
N GLU A 100 3.78 9.92 -10.71
CA GLU A 100 4.42 11.25 -10.69
C GLU A 100 4.69 11.76 -9.27
N GLY A 101 3.93 11.27 -8.28
CA GLY A 101 4.16 11.57 -6.87
C GLY A 101 5.40 10.91 -6.29
N ILE A 102 5.93 9.86 -6.92
CA ILE A 102 7.08 9.11 -6.42
C ILE A 102 8.37 9.89 -6.72
N PRO A 103 9.23 10.17 -5.71
CA PRO A 103 10.48 10.86 -5.94
C PRO A 103 11.36 10.13 -6.97
N ALA A 104 11.69 10.81 -8.07
CA ALA A 104 12.48 10.22 -9.15
C ALA A 104 13.84 9.68 -8.68
N HIS A 105 14.40 10.24 -7.59
CA HIS A 105 15.65 9.80 -7.02
C HIS A 105 15.54 8.46 -6.24
N TRP A 106 14.35 8.11 -5.72
CA TRP A 106 14.09 6.79 -5.16
C TRP A 106 14.00 5.73 -6.26
N LEU A 107 13.27 6.03 -7.34
CA LEU A 107 13.15 5.14 -8.49
C LEU A 107 14.50 4.84 -9.16
N LYS A 108 15.47 5.77 -9.14
CA LYS A 108 16.82 5.54 -9.68
C LYS A 108 17.61 4.47 -8.92
N ARG A 109 17.26 4.20 -7.66
CA ARG A 109 17.93 3.22 -6.80
C ARG A 109 17.12 1.95 -6.59
N LEU A 110 15.88 1.91 -7.10
CA LEU A 110 14.98 0.79 -6.93
C LEU A 110 15.49 -0.40 -7.74
N GLU A 111 15.86 -1.47 -7.05
CA GLU A 111 16.20 -2.74 -7.67
C GLU A 111 14.98 -3.31 -8.41
N LEU A 112 15.22 -3.96 -9.55
CA LEU A 112 14.19 -4.55 -10.40
C LEU A 112 13.11 -3.57 -10.88
N ARG A 113 13.38 -2.26 -10.87
CA ARG A 113 12.42 -1.23 -11.32
C ARG A 113 11.78 -1.56 -12.67
N GLU A 114 12.57 -1.91 -13.67
CA GLU A 114 12.05 -2.21 -15.02
C GLU A 114 11.09 -3.41 -15.01
N VAL A 115 11.36 -4.42 -14.17
CA VAL A 115 10.47 -5.58 -14.00
C VAL A 115 9.19 -5.17 -13.28
N ILE A 116 9.28 -4.37 -12.21
CA ILE A 116 8.12 -3.89 -11.46
C ILE A 116 7.23 -3.00 -12.32
N GLU A 117 7.82 -2.05 -13.06
CA GLU A 117 7.07 -1.17 -13.98
C GLU A 117 6.40 -2.00 -15.08
N LYS A 118 7.10 -2.99 -15.65
CA LYS A 118 6.50 -3.91 -16.63
C LYS A 118 5.31 -4.67 -16.06
N VAL A 119 5.45 -5.29 -14.88
CA VAL A 119 4.35 -6.02 -14.23
C VAL A 119 3.17 -5.10 -13.93
N ALA A 120 3.43 -3.86 -13.50
CA ALA A 120 2.39 -2.88 -13.22
C ALA A 120 1.63 -2.42 -14.48
N GLU A 121 2.29 -2.35 -15.64
CA GLU A 121 1.65 -2.07 -16.93
C GLU A 121 0.89 -3.30 -17.44
N ASP A 122 1.49 -4.48 -17.28
CA ASP A 122 0.96 -5.74 -17.80
C ASP A 122 -0.28 -6.24 -17.06
N ILE A 123 -0.44 -5.93 -15.76
CA ILE A 123 -1.64 -6.29 -15.00
C ILE A 123 -2.92 -5.69 -15.57
N GLU A 124 -2.83 -4.52 -16.22
CA GLU A 124 -3.96 -3.87 -16.91
C GLU A 124 -4.00 -4.28 -18.40
N ARG A 125 -2.85 -4.24 -19.07
CA ARG A 125 -2.73 -4.46 -20.51
C ARG A 125 -3.08 -5.89 -20.91
N VAL A 126 -2.51 -6.89 -20.24
CA VAL A 126 -2.63 -8.30 -20.65
C VAL A 126 -4.08 -8.79 -20.62
N PRO A 127 -4.87 -8.59 -19.55
CA PRO A 127 -6.27 -9.03 -19.55
C PRO A 127 -7.15 -8.36 -20.60
N ARG A 128 -6.78 -7.16 -21.06
CA ARG A 128 -7.51 -6.41 -22.09
C ARG A 128 -7.15 -6.89 -23.50
N ASP A 129 -5.86 -7.13 -23.72
CA ASP A 129 -5.31 -7.33 -25.06
C ASP A 129 -5.14 -8.82 -25.41
N TYR A 130 -5.08 -9.72 -24.42
CA TYR A 130 -5.02 -11.17 -24.63
C TYR A 130 -6.41 -11.77 -24.85
N SER A 131 -6.62 -12.36 -26.02
CA SER A 131 -7.87 -13.04 -26.37
C SER A 131 -7.82 -14.56 -26.16
N GLY A 132 -6.63 -15.15 -26.25
CA GLY A 132 -6.42 -16.60 -26.19
C GLY A 132 -6.86 -17.37 -27.45
N TYR A 133 -7.19 -16.68 -28.54
CA TYR A 133 -7.69 -17.27 -29.79
C TYR A 133 -6.94 -16.77 -31.03
N GLY A 134 -5.66 -16.40 -30.87
CA GLY A 134 -4.83 -15.90 -31.97
C GLY A 134 -5.11 -14.44 -32.32
N GLY A 135 -5.46 -13.63 -31.31
CA GLY A 135 -5.57 -12.18 -31.43
C GLY A 135 -4.25 -11.50 -31.81
N GLU A 136 -4.34 -10.26 -32.27
CA GLU A 136 -3.19 -9.47 -32.76
C GLU A 136 -2.01 -9.43 -31.76
N PHE A 137 -2.31 -9.40 -30.46
CA PHE A 137 -1.31 -9.30 -29.38
C PHE A 137 -0.96 -10.65 -28.74
N ASP A 138 -1.70 -11.72 -29.03
CA ASP A 138 -1.60 -13.00 -28.30
C ASP A 138 -0.19 -13.60 -28.41
N VAL A 139 0.42 -13.61 -29.61
CA VAL A 139 1.77 -14.16 -29.83
C VAL A 139 2.83 -13.42 -29.01
N GLY A 140 2.72 -12.09 -28.90
CA GLY A 140 3.65 -11.29 -28.12
C GLY A 140 3.50 -11.54 -26.62
N ILE A 141 2.26 -11.57 -26.14
CA ILE A 141 1.95 -11.83 -24.73
C ILE A 141 2.39 -13.25 -24.33
N GLU A 142 2.15 -14.26 -25.16
CA GLU A 142 2.58 -15.65 -24.90
C GLU A 142 4.10 -15.80 -24.91
N ALA A 143 4.82 -15.04 -25.73
CA ALA A 143 6.29 -15.05 -25.68
C ALA A 143 6.84 -14.46 -24.36
N GLU A 144 6.15 -13.47 -23.78
CA GLU A 144 6.52 -12.85 -22.50
C GLU A 144 6.07 -13.69 -21.30
N TYR A 145 4.91 -14.35 -21.41
CA TYR A 145 4.26 -15.15 -20.38
C TYR A 145 3.86 -16.52 -20.96
N PRO A 146 4.80 -17.45 -21.18
CA PRO A 146 4.58 -18.68 -21.94
C PRO A 146 3.59 -19.71 -21.34
N GLY A 147 2.88 -19.37 -20.27
CA GLY A 147 2.14 -20.34 -19.48
C GLY A 147 3.08 -21.38 -18.87
N SER A 148 2.57 -22.18 -17.94
CA SER A 148 3.27 -23.37 -17.40
C SER A 148 2.62 -24.63 -17.92
#